data_AF-A0AB36GBP1-F1
#
_entry.id   AF-A0AB36GBP1-F1
#
_cell.length_a   1.000
_cell.length_b   1.000
_cell.length_c   1.000
_cell.angle_alpha   90.00
_cell.angle_beta   90.00
_cell.angle_gamma   90.00
#
_symmetry.space_group_name_H-M   'P 1'
#
loop_
_entity.id
_entity.type
_entity.pdbx_description
1 polymer ?
#
loop_
_entity_poly.entity_id
_entity_poly.type
_entity_poly.pdbx_seq_one_letter_code
_entity_poly.pdbx_strand_id
1 'polypeptide(L)'
;MVIYFIYLFVFKALNKREKQQLIILIVLFFAATFFGVLLNKNPTAYNLFAQDFTNRNIFDWKIPTNWFQSFNPIFIIILAPIASYIWIFLEKKIYIFLPLENLL
;
A
#
# COMPACT_ATOMS: atom_id res chain seq x y z
N MET A 1 14.03 -4.89 16.32
CA MET A 1 13.99 -3.71 15.43
C MET A 1 13.41 -2.46 16.10
N VAL A 2 12.29 -2.55 16.81
CA VAL A 2 11.68 -1.41 17.54
C VAL A 2 12.62 -0.79 18.60
N ILE A 3 13.40 -1.62 19.29
CA ILE A 3 14.35 -1.20 20.34
C ILE A 3 15.50 -0.31 19.77
N TYR A 4 15.94 -0.55 18.54
CA TYR A 4 16.98 0.26 17.89
C TYR A 4 16.48 1.66 17.53
N PHE A 5 15.23 1.77 17.07
CA PHE A 5 14.57 3.06 16.84
C PHE A 5 14.36 3.85 18.13
N ILE A 6 13.99 3.18 19.23
CA ILE A 6 13.84 3.83 20.54
C ILE A 6 15.18 4.32 21.08
N TYR A 7 16.26 3.54 20.92
CA TYR A 7 17.61 3.92 21.37
C TYR A 7 18.10 5.19 20.66
N LEU A 8 17.88 5.30 19.34
CA LEU A 8 18.24 6.49 18.56
C LEU A 8 17.40 7.72 18.93
N PHE A 9 16.16 7.50 19.38
CA PHE A 9 15.20 8.54 19.78
C PHE A 9 15.52 9.17 21.15
N VAL A 10 16.10 8.39 22.08
CA VAL A 10 16.33 8.83 23.47
C VAL A 10 17.73 9.45 23.66
N PHE A 11 18.76 8.99 22.93
CA PHE A 11 20.15 9.34 23.23
C PHE A 11 20.78 10.44 22.37
N LYS A 12 20.20 10.84 21.24
CA LYS A 12 20.70 11.99 20.47
C LYS A 12 19.87 13.24 20.81
N ALA A 13 20.55 14.31 21.25
CA ALA A 13 19.97 15.64 21.38
C ALA A 13 19.69 16.21 19.97
N LEU A 14 18.48 15.98 19.45
CA LEU A 14 18.10 16.37 18.09
C LEU A 14 17.67 17.84 18.02
N ASN A 15 18.14 18.51 16.97
CA ASN A 15 17.74 19.88 16.63
C ASN A 15 16.24 19.92 16.24
N LYS A 16 15.57 21.08 16.37
CA LYS A 16 14.11 21.24 16.08
C LYS A 16 13.68 20.63 14.74
N ARG A 17 14.54 20.74 13.71
CA ARG A 17 14.28 20.22 12.35
C ARG A 17 14.37 18.70 12.27
N GLU A 18 15.34 18.10 12.96
CA GLU A 18 15.51 16.65 12.99
C GLU A 18 14.35 15.99 13.75
N LYS A 19 13.85 16.65 14.81
CA LYS A 19 12.66 16.19 15.55
C LYS A 19 11.39 16.16 14.67
N GLN A 20 11.22 17.12 13.75
CA GLN A 20 10.09 17.11 12.80
C GLN A 20 10.19 15.97 11.79
N GLN A 21 11.38 15.76 11.20
CA GLN A 21 11.62 14.65 10.26
C GLN A 21 11.39 13.29 10.94
N LEU A 22 11.78 13.17 12.20
CA LEU A 22 11.59 11.97 13.00
C LEU A 22 10.10 11.66 13.24
N ILE A 23 9.28 12.68 13.53
CA ILE A 23 7.82 12.51 13.66
C ILE A 23 7.22 12.05 12.33
N ILE A 24 7.61 12.66 11.21
CA ILE A 24 7.16 12.24 9.87
C ILE A 24 7.55 10.78 9.61
N LEU A 25 8.78 10.40 9.94
CA LEU A 25 9.27 9.04 9.77
C LEU A 25 8.47 8.03 10.60
N ILE A 26 8.15 8.36 11.84
CA ILE A 26 7.33 7.51 12.72
C ILE A 26 5.93 7.34 12.14
N VAL A 27 5.28 8.43 11.73
CA VAL A 27 3.94 8.38 11.13
C VAL A 27 3.96 7.54 9.85
N LEU A 28 4.95 7.75 9.00
CA LEU A 28 5.10 6.99 7.75
C LEU A 28 5.40 5.51 8.01
N PHE A 29 6.21 5.20 9.02
CA PHE A 29 6.52 3.83 9.43
C PHE A 29 5.28 3.10 9.94
N PHE A 30 4.47 3.76 10.78
CA PHE A 30 3.21 3.20 11.26
C PHE A 30 2.22 2.99 10.11
N ALA A 31 2.08 3.98 9.22
CA ALA A 31 1.23 3.86 8.03
C ALA A 31 1.67 2.70 7.13
N ALA A 32 2.97 2.59 6.84
CA ALA A 32 3.53 1.50 6.02
C ALA A 32 3.35 0.13 6.67
N THR A 33 3.58 0.03 7.99
CA THR A 33 3.39 -1.22 8.73
C THR A 33 1.91 -1.62 8.75
N PHE A 34 1.01 -0.67 8.99
CA PHE A 34 -0.43 -0.92 8.99
C PHE A 34 -0.92 -1.38 7.62
N PHE A 35 -0.48 -0.69 6.56
CA PHE A 35 -0.78 -1.08 5.18
C PHE A 35 -0.23 -2.47 4.84
N GLY A 36 1.01 -2.77 5.21
CA GLY A 36 1.63 -4.08 5.00
C GLY A 36 0.89 -5.19 5.75
N VAL A 37 0.47 -4.96 6.98
CA VAL A 37 -0.33 -5.95 7.74
C VAL A 37 -1.68 -6.20 7.07
N LEU A 38 -2.37 -5.16 6.61
CA LEU A 38 -3.67 -5.30 5.92
C LEU A 38 -3.56 -6.13 4.64
N LEU A 39 -2.53 -5.88 3.81
CA LEU A 39 -2.31 -6.67 2.59
C LEU A 39 -1.92 -8.13 2.89
N ASN A 40 -1.20 -8.36 3.99
CA ASN A 40 -0.79 -9.70 4.42
C ASN A 40 -1.88 -10.47 5.19
N LYS A 41 -2.99 -9.82 5.56
CA LYS A 41 -4.07 -10.47 6.30
C LYS A 41 -4.92 -11.37 5.38
N ASN A 42 -4.53 -12.65 5.39
CA ASN A 42 -5.32 -13.86 5.15
C ASN A 42 -5.94 -14.10 3.75
N PRO A 43 -5.15 -14.69 2.84
CA PRO A 43 -5.68 -15.49 1.72
C PRO A 43 -6.64 -16.59 2.21
N THR A 44 -6.44 -17.07 3.44
CA THR A 44 -7.15 -18.18 4.11
C THR A 44 -8.60 -17.87 4.46
N ALA A 45 -8.92 -16.65 4.89
CA ALA A 45 -10.30 -16.27 5.22
C ALA A 45 -11.16 -16.15 3.96
N TYR A 46 -10.60 -15.56 2.89
CA TYR A 46 -11.24 -15.51 1.58
C TYR A 46 -11.38 -16.89 0.96
N ASN A 47 -10.38 -17.77 1.11
CA ASN A 47 -10.50 -19.15 0.69
C ASN A 47 -11.64 -19.86 1.43
N LEU A 48 -11.72 -19.78 2.77
CA LEU A 48 -12.79 -20.41 3.56
C LEU A 48 -14.16 -19.88 3.14
N PHE A 49 -14.29 -18.56 2.97
CA PHE A 49 -15.51 -17.94 2.49
C PHE A 49 -15.91 -18.44 1.08
N ALA A 50 -14.95 -18.59 0.17
CA ALA A 50 -15.18 -19.17 -1.15
C ALA A 50 -15.44 -20.69 -1.10
N GLN A 51 -15.03 -21.39 -0.03
CA GLN A 51 -15.35 -22.80 0.14
C GLN A 51 -16.80 -23.00 0.60
N ASP A 52 -17.22 -22.20 1.57
CA ASP A 52 -18.44 -22.41 2.36
C ASP A 52 -19.65 -21.65 1.82
N PHE A 53 -19.43 -20.47 1.24
CA PHE A 53 -20.52 -19.58 0.80
C PHE A 53 -20.58 -19.35 -0.72
N THR A 54 -19.64 -19.90 -1.49
CA THR A 54 -19.64 -19.80 -2.96
C THR A 54 -19.93 -21.16 -3.58
N ASN A 55 -20.97 -21.24 -4.42
CA ASN A 55 -21.22 -22.44 -5.21
C ASN A 55 -20.09 -22.58 -6.26
N ARG A 56 -19.16 -23.50 -5.97
CA ARG A 56 -17.97 -23.77 -6.80
C ARG A 56 -18.25 -24.72 -7.96
N ASN A 57 -19.46 -25.27 -8.04
CA ASN A 57 -19.85 -26.17 -9.12
C ASN A 57 -20.46 -25.33 -10.24
N ILE A 58 -19.68 -25.13 -11.30
CA ILE A 58 -20.17 -24.55 -12.55
C ILE A 58 -20.24 -25.70 -13.55
N PHE A 59 -21.46 -26.03 -13.99
CA PHE A 59 -21.74 -27.26 -14.75
C PHE A 59 -21.26 -28.51 -13.99
N ASP A 60 -20.30 -29.28 -14.54
CA ASP A 60 -19.71 -30.48 -13.92
C ASP A 60 -18.30 -30.25 -13.33
N TRP A 61 -17.83 -28.99 -13.27
CA TRP A 61 -16.48 -28.69 -12.81
C TRP A 61 -16.47 -27.88 -11.52
N LYS A 62 -15.67 -28.35 -10.56
CA LYS A 62 -15.46 -27.71 -9.27
C LYS A 62 -14.28 -26.73 -9.35
N ILE A 63 -14.56 -25.43 -9.29
CA ILE A 63 -13.53 -24.40 -9.32
C ILE A 63 -12.62 -24.55 -8.08
N PRO A 64 -11.28 -24.65 -8.26
CA PRO A 64 -10.34 -24.71 -7.15
C PRO A 64 -10.33 -23.41 -6.36
N THR A 65 -10.37 -23.49 -5.03
CA THR A 65 -10.41 -22.29 -4.17
C THR A 65 -9.15 -21.44 -4.27
N ASN A 66 -8.02 -22.04 -4.68
CA ASN A 66 -6.76 -21.32 -4.90
C ASN A 66 -6.83 -20.28 -6.02
N TRP A 67 -7.76 -20.39 -6.97
CA TRP A 67 -7.92 -19.39 -8.04
C TRP A 67 -8.34 -18.03 -7.46
N PHE A 68 -9.07 -18.01 -6.35
CA PHE A 68 -9.48 -16.77 -5.69
C PHE A 68 -8.29 -15.98 -5.12
N GLN A 69 -7.16 -16.64 -4.84
CA GLN A 69 -5.94 -15.94 -4.41
C GLN A 69 -5.29 -15.15 -5.55
N SER A 70 -5.53 -15.56 -6.80
CA SER A 70 -4.96 -14.91 -7.99
C SER A 70 -5.65 -13.58 -8.33
N PHE A 71 -6.81 -13.28 -7.73
CA PHE A 71 -7.47 -11.99 -7.94
C PHE A 71 -6.61 -10.81 -7.49
N ASN A 72 -5.87 -10.94 -6.39
CA ASN A 72 -5.00 -9.87 -5.90
C ASN A 72 -3.95 -9.44 -6.95
N PRO A 73 -3.08 -10.33 -7.47
CA PRO A 73 -2.13 -9.94 -8.51
C PRO A 73 -2.80 -9.50 -9.82
N ILE A 74 -3.94 -10.08 -10.21
CA ILE A 74 -4.68 -9.66 -11.41
C ILE A 74 -5.13 -8.20 -11.29
N PHE A 75 -5.70 -7.80 -10.15
CA PHE A 75 -6.09 -6.42 -9.92
C PHE A 75 -4.90 -5.46 -9.97
N ILE A 76 -3.75 -5.85 -9.41
CA ILE A 76 -2.53 -5.02 -9.47
C ILE A 76 -2.07 -4.84 -10.91
N ILE A 77 -2.03 -5.90 -11.72
CA ILE A 77 -1.60 -5.83 -13.13
C ILE A 77 -2.50 -4.89 -13.94
N ILE A 78 -3.81 -4.89 -13.69
CA ILE A 78 -4.77 -4.04 -14.42
C ILE A 78 -4.76 -2.61 -13.89
N LEU A 79 -4.74 -2.42 -12.57
CA LEU A 79 -4.85 -1.10 -11.95
C LEU A 79 -3.54 -0.31 -11.95
N ALA A 80 -2.38 -0.97 -11.93
CA ALA A 80 -1.07 -0.32 -11.98
C ALA A 80 -0.89 0.64 -13.18
N PRO A 81 -1.16 0.23 -14.44
CA PRO A 81 -1.06 1.15 -15.56
C PRO A 81 -2.08 2.29 -15.46
N ILE A 82 -3.32 2.01 -15.02
CA ILE A 82 -4.35 3.05 -14.84
C ILE A 82 -3.91 4.10 -13.83
N ALA A 83 -3.41 3.67 -12.67
CA ALA A 83 -2.87 4.56 -11.65
C ALA A 83 -1.67 5.37 -12.17
N SER A 84 -0.78 4.74 -12.95
CA SER A 84 0.34 5.44 -13.60
C SER A 84 -0.13 6.53 -14.57
N TYR A 85 -1.16 6.26 -15.38
CA TYR A 85 -1.73 7.26 -16.28
C TYR A 85 -2.37 8.42 -15.53
N ILE A 86 -3.10 8.13 -14.44
CA ILE A 86 -3.70 9.16 -13.58
C ILE A 86 -2.60 10.06 -12.99
N TRP A 87 -1.49 9.48 -12.54
CA TRP A 87 -0.37 10.24 -11.98
C TRP A 87 0.23 11.20 -13.01
N ILE A 88 0.52 10.71 -14.22
CA ILE A 88 1.05 11.52 -15.32
C ILE A 88 0.08 12.64 -15.71
N PHE A 89 -1.23 12.35 -15.70
CA PHE A 89 -2.25 13.35 -16.00
C PHE A 89 -2.32 14.46 -14.93
N LEU A 90 -2.23 14.09 -13.65
CA LEU A 90 -2.20 15.04 -12.54
C LEU A 90 -0.93 15.88 -12.55
N GLU A 91 0.22 15.28 -12.84
CA GLU A 91 1.49 15.98 -12.98
C GLU A 91 1.42 17.06 -14.06
N LYS A 92 0.91 16.73 -15.26
CA LYS A 92 0.72 17.71 -16.34
C LYS A 92 -0.16 18.88 -15.92
N LYS A 93 -1.18 18.65 -15.08
CA LYS A 93 -2.07 19.71 -14.58
C LYS A 93 -1.37 20.63 -13.56
N ILE A 94 -0.44 20.10 -12.76
CA ILE A 94 0.34 20.88 -11.79
C ILE A 94 1.35 21.79 -12.49
N TYR A 95 2.06 21.32 -13.52
CA TYR A 95 2.99 22.15 -14.30
C TYR A 95 2.31 23.31 -15.05
N ILE A 96 1.05 23.13 -15.46
CA ILE A 96 0.25 24.20 -16.08
C ILE A 96 -0.14 25.29 -15.06
N PHE A 97 -0.33 24.92 -13.79
CA PHE A 97 -0.74 25.84 -12.72
C PHE A 97 0.45 26.54 -12.03
N LEU A 98 1.60 25.88 -11.95
CA LEU A 98 2.84 26.43 -11.38
C LEU A 98 3.96 26.39 -12.43
N PRO A 99 3.98 27.31 -13.41
CA PRO A 99 5.10 27.43 -14.33
C PRO A 99 6.37 27.68 -13.52
N LEU A 100 7.42 26.91 -13.79
CA LEU A 100 8.74 26.98 -13.12
C LEU A 100 9.41 28.37 -13.23
N GLU A 101 8.85 29.31 -14.00
CA GLU A 101 9.25 30.71 -14.05
C GLU A 101 8.89 31.51 -12.80
N ASN A 102 7.91 31.08 -11.99
CA ASN A 102 7.51 31.79 -10.76
C ASN A 102 8.29 31.35 -9.50
N LEU A 103 9.28 30.48 -9.65
CA LEU A 103 10.06 29.88 -8.54
C LEU A 103 11.58 30.15 -8.64
N LEU A 104 12.00 30.95 -9.63
CA LEU A 104 13.33 31.55 -9.77
C LEU A 104 13.22 33.07 -9.65
#